data_AF-A0A433ZYT1-F1
#
_entry.id   AF-A0A433ZYT1-F1
#
_cell.length_a   1.000
_cell.length_b   1.000
_cell.length_c   1.000
_cell.angle_alpha   90.00
_cell.angle_beta   90.00
_cell.angle_gamma   90.00
#
_symmetry.space_group_name_H-M   'P 1'
#
loop_
_entity.id
_entity.type
_entity.pdbx_description
1 polymer ?
#
loop_
_entity_poly.entity_id
_entity_poly.type
_entity_poly.pdbx_seq_one_letter_code
_entity_poly.pdbx_strand_id
1 'polypeptide(L)'
;MKIDLEKLIDEFNKNKFPGYYVGMAKSYGWDIAYIEIKTNIFNVALDIDIRGNIYLVFRDHASLSIFNEFLHRDFEERTMIYDQRNNKYELGTIPEQDLDTLSITYGAIRNIIEFYNDISVDYHNKKQLESSRNIESLLLQETENKTWNDLYHFFEGKRLSALETVKWIKENNCSLSRFGDGEIMLLTEDGIYFQKADKKLTYELRNICSTKNNTLVCMPHCVVERGFWHTFWVQYWFRSKFFINQPVYGDTFVSRPEGFYQFGDELVNAWMSIWENKNVCIVTGEKSRLDPEHLMLSNIKNKEIIYSGNTNSYDDIDSLTEKCLEKKDIDIFLIASGPAGTVLSAKLAGNNRIALDIGHLTNSYDVVYAGKDNPEQLPFC
;
A
#
# COMPACT_ATOMS: atom_id res chain seq x y z
N MET A 1 47.53 -35.43 -29.26
CA MET A 1 48.68 -34.55 -29.59
C MET A 1 48.79 -33.54 -28.47
N LYS A 2 49.99 -33.25 -27.95
CA LYS A 2 50.16 -32.16 -26.97
C LYS A 2 50.46 -30.88 -27.74
N ILE A 3 49.81 -29.77 -27.38
CA ILE A 3 50.08 -28.46 -27.96
C ILE A 3 51.20 -27.75 -27.17
N ASP A 4 51.93 -26.87 -27.85
CA ASP A 4 52.94 -26.00 -27.24
C ASP A 4 52.27 -24.73 -26.73
N LEU A 5 52.03 -24.67 -25.41
CA LEU A 5 51.33 -23.55 -24.78
C LEU A 5 52.16 -22.26 -24.76
N GLU A 6 53.49 -22.35 -24.65
CA GLU A 6 54.36 -21.16 -24.70
C GLU A 6 54.27 -20.51 -26.07
N LYS A 7 54.38 -21.32 -27.13
CA LYS A 7 54.19 -20.85 -28.50
C LYS A 7 52.79 -20.25 -28.72
N LEU A 8 51.73 -20.89 -28.21
CA LEU A 8 50.36 -20.38 -28.32
C LEU A 8 50.20 -19.02 -27.64
N ILE A 9 50.74 -18.85 -26.43
CA ILE A 9 50.70 -17.60 -25.67
C ILE A 9 51.45 -16.50 -26.43
N ASP A 10 52.65 -16.78 -26.93
CA ASP A 10 53.46 -15.83 -27.68
C ASP A 10 52.78 -15.39 -28.98
N GLU A 11 52.24 -16.35 -29.75
CA GLU A 11 51.52 -16.06 -31.00
C GLU A 11 50.23 -15.29 -30.76
N PHE A 12 49.48 -15.64 -29.71
CA PHE A 12 48.29 -14.91 -29.30
C PHE A 12 48.62 -13.46 -28.93
N ASN A 13 49.63 -13.26 -28.07
CA ASN A 13 50.00 -11.93 -27.59
C ASN A 13 50.64 -11.06 -28.69
N LYS A 14 51.36 -11.67 -29.64
CA LYS A 14 51.95 -10.97 -30.80
C LYS A 14 50.88 -10.43 -31.75
N ASN A 15 49.84 -11.20 -32.01
CA ASN A 15 48.71 -10.85 -32.87
C ASN A 15 47.44 -10.59 -32.05
N LYS A 16 47.60 -9.93 -30.90
CA LYS A 16 46.55 -9.77 -29.88
C LYS A 16 45.20 -9.50 -30.52
N PHE A 17 44.19 -10.27 -30.10
CA PHE A 17 42.80 -10.02 -30.50
C PHE A 17 42.46 -8.53 -30.30
N PRO A 18 42.01 -7.80 -31.34
CA PRO A 18 41.76 -6.37 -31.27
C PRO A 18 40.46 -6.14 -30.49
N GLY A 19 40.53 -6.18 -29.17
CA GLY A 19 39.39 -6.01 -28.27
C GLY A 19 39.79 -5.35 -26.96
N TYR A 20 39.05 -4.32 -26.56
CA TYR A 20 39.23 -3.64 -25.28
C TYR A 20 39.01 -4.57 -24.08
N TYR A 21 38.11 -5.56 -24.22
CA TYR A 21 37.71 -6.48 -23.16
C TYR A 21 38.65 -7.69 -22.98
N VAL A 22 39.58 -7.93 -23.91
CA VAL A 22 40.40 -9.15 -23.95
C VAL A 22 41.79 -8.89 -23.38
N GLY A 23 42.15 -9.64 -22.35
CA GLY A 23 43.46 -9.61 -21.70
C GLY A 23 44.58 -10.23 -22.55
N MET A 24 45.81 -10.14 -22.05
CA MET A 24 46.92 -10.93 -22.61
C MET A 24 46.76 -12.39 -22.20
N ALA A 25 47.15 -13.32 -23.08
CA ALA A 25 47.31 -14.72 -22.73
C ALA A 25 48.43 -14.86 -21.70
N LYS A 26 48.19 -15.67 -20.67
CA LYS A 26 49.13 -15.95 -19.58
C LYS A 26 49.15 -17.44 -19.30
N SER A 27 50.26 -17.94 -18.76
CA SER A 27 50.32 -19.30 -18.23
C SER A 27 49.75 -19.35 -16.82
N TYR A 28 49.04 -20.43 -16.52
CA TYR A 28 48.70 -20.84 -15.17
C TYR A 28 49.30 -22.23 -14.95
N GLY A 29 50.38 -22.30 -14.16
CA GLY A 29 51.17 -23.51 -14.09
C GLY A 29 51.89 -23.82 -15.41
N TRP A 30 52.11 -25.11 -15.68
CA TRP A 30 52.77 -25.60 -16.89
C TRP A 30 51.82 -26.24 -17.90
N ASP A 31 50.52 -26.33 -17.56
CA ASP A 31 49.54 -27.15 -18.26
C ASP A 31 48.32 -26.37 -18.77
N ILE A 32 48.19 -25.08 -18.43
CA ILE A 32 47.09 -24.22 -18.85
C ILE A 32 47.62 -22.87 -19.35
N ALA A 33 47.16 -22.46 -20.54
CA ALA A 33 47.18 -21.06 -20.97
C ALA A 33 45.79 -20.47 -20.74
N TYR A 34 45.68 -19.27 -20.18
CA TYR A 34 44.39 -18.62 -19.97
C TYR A 34 44.35 -17.21 -20.54
N ILE A 35 43.16 -16.81 -20.97
CA ILE A 35 42.88 -15.50 -21.57
C ILE A 35 41.64 -14.93 -20.89
N GLU A 36 41.79 -13.83 -20.16
CA GLU A 36 40.67 -13.16 -19.49
C GLU A 36 39.86 -12.31 -20.48
N ILE A 37 38.53 -12.36 -20.36
CA ILE A 37 37.58 -11.54 -21.11
C ILE A 37 36.68 -10.86 -20.09
N LYS A 38 36.90 -9.56 -19.87
CA LYS A 38 36.21 -8.78 -18.85
C LYS A 38 35.50 -7.59 -19.46
N THR A 39 34.18 -7.58 -19.31
CA THR A 39 33.31 -6.47 -19.72
C THR A 39 32.81 -5.72 -18.47
N ASN A 40 31.95 -4.73 -18.66
CA ASN A 40 31.20 -4.11 -17.56
C ASN A 40 30.00 -4.96 -17.09
N ILE A 41 29.70 -6.08 -17.77
CA ILE A 41 28.57 -6.98 -17.49
C ILE A 41 29.05 -8.29 -16.86
N PHE A 42 30.14 -8.86 -17.34
CA PHE A 42 30.65 -10.15 -16.88
C PHE A 42 32.19 -10.23 -16.89
N ASN A 43 32.72 -11.20 -16.17
CA ASN A 43 34.12 -11.57 -16.13
C ASN A 43 34.29 -13.08 -16.32
N VAL A 44 34.89 -13.47 -17.44
CA VAL A 44 35.14 -14.86 -17.81
C VAL A 44 36.58 -15.04 -18.30
N ALA A 45 37.00 -16.27 -18.50
CA ALA A 45 38.24 -16.59 -19.18
C ALA A 45 38.10 -17.81 -20.08
N LEU A 46 38.99 -17.93 -21.05
CA LEU A 46 39.23 -19.16 -21.79
C LEU A 46 40.48 -19.83 -21.23
N ASP A 47 40.33 -21.02 -20.67
CA ASP A 47 41.45 -21.87 -20.26
C ASP A 47 41.71 -22.91 -21.36
N ILE A 48 42.95 -23.00 -21.83
CA ILE A 48 43.40 -23.90 -22.89
C ILE A 48 44.40 -24.88 -22.28
N ASP A 49 44.08 -26.17 -22.30
CA ASP A 49 44.95 -27.20 -21.73
C ASP A 49 46.00 -27.72 -22.73
N ILE A 50 47.00 -28.46 -22.24
CA ILE A 50 48.03 -29.10 -23.09
C ILE A 50 47.49 -30.09 -24.13
N ARG A 51 46.22 -30.49 -24.06
CA ARG A 51 45.57 -31.37 -25.05
C ARG A 51 44.84 -30.57 -26.13
N GLY A 52 44.80 -29.24 -26.03
CA GLY A 52 44.11 -28.33 -26.94
C GLY A 52 42.62 -28.16 -26.63
N ASN A 53 42.12 -28.67 -25.49
CA ASN A 53 40.74 -28.41 -25.08
C ASN A 53 40.60 -26.97 -24.60
N ILE A 54 39.46 -26.35 -24.88
CA ILE A 54 39.16 -24.99 -24.44
C ILE A 54 37.98 -25.03 -23.48
N TYR A 55 38.14 -24.36 -22.35
CA TYR A 55 37.14 -24.25 -21.29
C TYR A 55 36.74 -22.79 -21.11
N LEU A 56 35.44 -22.52 -21.06
CA LEU A 56 34.91 -21.27 -20.56
C LEU A 56 34.88 -21.34 -19.03
N VAL A 57 35.55 -20.39 -18.39
CA VAL A 57 35.69 -20.31 -16.94
C VAL A 57 35.09 -19.02 -16.43
N PHE A 58 34.13 -19.11 -15.51
CA PHE A 58 33.49 -17.95 -14.88
C PHE A 58 34.31 -17.47 -13.69
N ARG A 59 34.58 -16.16 -13.62
CA ARG A 59 35.40 -15.58 -12.54
C ARG A 59 34.58 -15.09 -11.35
N ASP A 60 33.25 -15.10 -11.46
CA ASP A 60 32.30 -14.81 -10.39
C ASP A 60 30.92 -15.42 -10.68
N HIS A 61 30.10 -15.57 -9.63
CA HIS A 61 28.74 -16.13 -9.75
C HIS A 61 27.78 -15.26 -10.57
N ALA A 62 28.00 -13.95 -10.64
CA ALA A 62 27.14 -13.05 -11.41
C ALA A 62 27.29 -13.33 -12.91
N SER A 63 28.52 -13.51 -13.37
CA SER A 63 28.87 -13.87 -14.75
C SER A 63 28.26 -15.22 -15.14
N LEU A 64 28.36 -16.21 -14.26
CA LEU A 64 27.73 -17.52 -14.48
C LEU A 64 26.20 -17.38 -14.62
N SER A 65 25.57 -16.61 -13.73
CA SER A 65 24.12 -16.40 -13.75
C SER A 65 23.67 -15.71 -15.04
N ILE A 66 24.44 -14.73 -15.54
CA ILE A 66 24.15 -14.02 -16.79
C ILE A 66 24.20 -14.99 -17.98
N PHE A 67 25.24 -15.81 -18.09
CA PHE A 67 25.33 -16.78 -19.19
C PHE A 67 24.20 -17.81 -19.12
N ASN A 68 23.88 -18.33 -17.93
CA ASN A 68 22.76 -19.27 -17.78
C ASN A 68 21.41 -18.65 -18.14
N GLU A 69 21.17 -17.41 -17.70
CA GLU A 69 19.94 -16.66 -17.98
C GLU A 69 19.77 -16.42 -19.48
N PHE A 70 20.75 -15.83 -20.15
CA PHE A 70 20.63 -15.36 -21.53
C PHE A 70 20.85 -16.45 -22.58
N LEU A 71 21.63 -17.49 -22.28
CA LEU A 71 21.84 -18.63 -23.19
C LEU A 71 20.90 -19.81 -22.91
N HIS A 72 20.07 -19.73 -21.86
CA HIS A 72 19.15 -20.79 -21.46
C HIS A 72 19.81 -22.16 -21.35
N ARG A 73 21.02 -22.19 -20.77
CA ARG A 73 21.86 -23.38 -20.61
C ARG A 73 22.47 -23.39 -19.23
N ASP A 74 22.50 -24.54 -18.58
CA ASP A 74 23.18 -24.72 -17.30
C ASP A 74 24.68 -24.90 -17.51
N PHE A 75 25.42 -23.80 -17.42
CA PHE A 75 26.87 -23.86 -17.33
C PHE A 75 27.31 -24.18 -15.89
N GLU A 76 28.45 -24.85 -15.79
CA GLU A 76 29.21 -24.93 -14.54
C GLU A 76 30.30 -23.84 -14.53
N GLU A 77 30.90 -23.58 -13.36
CA GLU A 77 31.98 -22.60 -13.16
C GLU A 77 33.13 -22.77 -14.16
N ARG A 78 33.37 -24.01 -14.61
CA ARG A 78 34.30 -24.37 -15.67
C ARG A 78 33.63 -25.35 -16.63
N THR A 79 33.23 -24.86 -17.81
CA THR A 79 32.55 -25.66 -18.83
C THR A 79 33.48 -25.87 -20.03
N MET A 80 33.64 -27.11 -20.48
CA MET A 80 34.39 -27.37 -21.72
C MET A 80 33.56 -26.91 -22.92
N ILE A 81 34.14 -26.05 -23.76
CA ILE A 81 33.44 -25.49 -24.92
C ILE A 81 34.03 -25.99 -26.23
N TYR A 82 35.27 -26.50 -26.21
CA TYR A 82 35.89 -27.18 -27.33
C TYR A 82 36.62 -28.44 -26.88
N ASP A 83 36.27 -29.57 -27.51
CA ASP A 83 36.96 -30.86 -27.37
C ASP A 83 37.80 -31.11 -28.64
N GLN A 84 39.12 -31.00 -28.49
CA GLN A 84 40.10 -31.17 -29.58
C GLN A 84 40.11 -32.60 -30.13
N ARG A 85 39.84 -33.61 -29.30
CA ARG A 85 39.88 -35.02 -29.71
C ARG A 85 38.72 -35.35 -30.64
N ASN A 86 37.55 -34.82 -30.33
CA ASN A 86 36.32 -35.07 -31.08
C ASN A 86 35.99 -33.97 -32.09
N ASN A 87 36.82 -32.92 -32.16
CA ASN A 87 36.60 -31.70 -32.95
C ASN A 87 35.19 -31.11 -32.76
N LYS A 88 34.75 -31.05 -31.51
CA LYS A 88 33.39 -30.62 -31.14
C LYS A 88 33.44 -29.28 -30.42
N TYR A 89 32.71 -28.31 -30.92
CA TYR A 89 32.55 -26.98 -30.32
C TYR A 89 31.10 -26.75 -29.88
N GLU A 90 30.91 -26.15 -28.71
CA GLU A 90 29.59 -26.08 -28.06
C GLU A 90 29.02 -24.66 -27.89
N LEU A 91 29.73 -23.62 -28.34
CA LEU A 91 29.30 -22.21 -28.20
C LEU A 91 29.13 -21.54 -29.56
N GLY A 92 28.01 -21.77 -30.24
CA GLY A 92 27.68 -21.11 -31.51
C GLY A 92 28.31 -21.80 -32.74
N THR A 93 28.70 -21.03 -33.74
CA THR A 93 29.22 -21.54 -35.01
C THR A 93 30.69 -21.94 -34.90
N ILE A 94 31.02 -23.13 -35.44
CA ILE A 94 32.40 -23.60 -35.59
C ILE A 94 33.12 -22.67 -36.60
N PRO A 95 34.25 -22.04 -36.23
CA PRO A 95 35.15 -21.47 -37.22
C PRO A 95 35.60 -22.60 -38.16
N GLU A 96 35.50 -22.43 -39.48
CA GLU A 96 35.75 -23.40 -40.58
C GLU A 96 36.54 -24.69 -40.22
N GLN A 97 36.10 -25.84 -40.76
CA GLN A 97 36.78 -27.14 -40.57
C GLN A 97 38.26 -27.03 -40.99
N ASP A 98 39.18 -27.55 -40.14
CA ASP A 98 40.66 -27.56 -40.26
C ASP A 98 41.46 -26.40 -39.64
N LEU A 99 40.89 -25.65 -38.68
CA LEU A 99 41.61 -24.60 -37.95
C LEU A 99 42.38 -25.10 -36.71
N ASP A 100 43.56 -24.53 -36.46
CA ASP A 100 44.38 -24.78 -35.26
C ASP A 100 43.73 -24.24 -33.96
N THR A 101 44.24 -24.67 -32.80
CA THR A 101 43.71 -24.26 -31.48
C THR A 101 43.70 -22.73 -31.28
N LEU A 102 44.65 -22.00 -31.86
CA LEU A 102 44.73 -20.54 -31.75
C LEU A 102 43.57 -19.87 -32.51
N SER A 103 43.31 -20.34 -33.73
CA SER A 103 42.18 -19.92 -34.57
C SER A 103 40.83 -20.21 -33.91
N ILE A 104 40.68 -21.39 -33.28
CA ILE A 104 39.47 -21.75 -32.53
C ILE A 104 39.33 -20.85 -31.29
N THR A 105 40.43 -20.54 -30.60
CA THR A 105 40.45 -19.60 -29.47
C THR A 105 39.96 -18.22 -29.90
N TYR A 106 40.42 -17.69 -31.03
CA TYR A 106 39.93 -16.42 -31.58
C TYR A 106 38.44 -16.47 -31.98
N GLY A 107 37.96 -17.62 -32.45
CA GLY A 107 36.53 -17.85 -32.69
C GLY A 107 35.71 -17.80 -31.39
N ALA A 108 36.17 -18.49 -30.35
CA ALA A 108 35.51 -18.47 -29.04
C ALA A 108 35.46 -17.07 -28.44
N ILE A 109 36.55 -16.29 -28.54
CA ILE A 109 36.57 -14.89 -28.12
C ILE A 109 35.53 -14.07 -28.89
N ARG A 110 35.44 -14.22 -30.22
CA ARG A 110 34.43 -13.51 -31.05
C ARG A 110 33.01 -13.82 -30.58
N ASN A 111 32.68 -15.09 -30.39
CA ASN A 111 31.33 -15.50 -29.98
C ASN A 111 30.98 -14.93 -28.59
N ILE A 112 31.94 -14.85 -27.65
CA ILE A 112 31.72 -14.24 -26.33
C ILE A 112 31.50 -12.73 -26.42
N ILE A 113 32.23 -12.05 -27.32
CA ILE A 113 32.05 -10.60 -27.55
C ILE A 113 30.72 -10.31 -28.28
N GLU A 114 30.33 -11.14 -29.24
CA GLU A 114 29.02 -11.08 -29.89
C GLU A 114 27.90 -11.27 -28.87
N PHE A 115 28.02 -12.29 -28.01
CA PHE A 115 27.10 -12.49 -26.88
C PHE A 115 26.99 -11.24 -25.99
N TYR A 116 28.12 -10.63 -25.62
CA TYR A 116 28.09 -9.37 -24.87
C TYR A 116 27.32 -8.28 -25.60
N ASN A 117 27.57 -8.09 -26.90
CA ASN A 117 26.89 -7.06 -27.69
C ASN A 117 25.38 -7.31 -27.75
N ASP A 118 24.97 -8.57 -27.92
CA ASP A 118 23.56 -8.98 -27.99
C ASP A 118 22.82 -8.72 -26.68
N ILE A 119 23.44 -8.98 -25.53
CA ILE A 119 22.77 -8.84 -24.22
C ILE A 119 22.91 -7.46 -23.59
N SER A 120 23.86 -6.63 -24.06
CA SER A 120 24.30 -5.43 -23.33
C SER A 120 23.18 -4.42 -23.06
N VAL A 121 22.37 -4.14 -24.09
CA VAL A 121 21.25 -3.20 -24.02
C VAL A 121 20.18 -3.72 -23.06
N ASP A 122 19.80 -4.98 -23.18
CA ASP A 122 18.75 -5.59 -22.36
C ASP A 122 19.18 -5.71 -20.89
N TYR A 123 20.43 -6.10 -20.63
CA TYR A 123 20.99 -6.14 -19.28
C TYR A 123 20.96 -4.76 -18.61
N HIS A 124 21.40 -3.72 -19.31
CA HIS A 124 21.40 -2.36 -18.76
C HIS A 124 19.98 -1.82 -18.56
N ASN A 125 19.05 -2.08 -19.47
CA ASN A 125 17.64 -1.73 -19.32
C ASN A 125 17.00 -2.41 -18.09
N LYS A 126 17.25 -3.71 -17.91
CA LYS A 126 16.77 -4.47 -16.73
C LYS A 126 17.33 -3.88 -15.44
N LYS A 127 18.63 -3.60 -15.37
CA LYS A 127 19.28 -2.98 -14.20
C LYS A 127 18.76 -1.57 -13.91
N GLN A 128 18.50 -0.78 -14.95
CA GLN A 128 17.91 0.55 -14.80
C GLN A 128 16.48 0.45 -14.25
N LEU A 129 15.65 -0.45 -14.76
CA LEU A 129 14.29 -0.67 -14.27
C LEU A 129 14.26 -1.15 -12.81
N GLU A 130 15.13 -2.09 -12.44
CA GLU A 130 15.32 -2.53 -11.05
C GLU A 130 15.68 -1.34 -10.13
N SER A 131 16.61 -0.50 -10.58
CA SER A 131 17.04 0.68 -9.83
C SER A 131 15.92 1.72 -9.69
N SER A 132 15.17 1.99 -10.76
CA SER A 132 14.01 2.91 -10.73
C SER A 132 12.95 2.43 -9.76
N ARG A 133 12.60 1.14 -9.77
CA ARG A 133 11.65 0.54 -8.82
C ARG A 133 12.11 0.66 -7.37
N ASN A 134 13.40 0.45 -7.12
CA ASN A 134 13.97 0.61 -5.78
C ASN A 134 13.89 2.08 -5.31
N ILE A 135 14.19 3.04 -6.20
CA ILE A 135 14.06 4.47 -5.90
C ILE A 135 12.61 4.84 -5.62
N GLU A 136 11.66 4.42 -6.46
CA GLU A 136 10.23 4.65 -6.24
C GLU A 136 9.77 4.08 -4.89
N SER A 137 10.21 2.87 -4.54
CA SER A 137 9.89 2.26 -3.25
C SER A 137 10.45 3.04 -2.07
N LEU A 138 11.70 3.53 -2.16
CA LEU A 138 12.31 4.35 -1.11
C LEU A 138 11.61 5.71 -0.96
N LEU A 139 11.25 6.35 -2.07
CA LEU A 139 10.51 7.62 -2.06
C LEU A 139 9.11 7.46 -1.47
N LEU A 140 8.43 6.35 -1.78
CA LEU A 140 7.14 6.01 -1.17
C LEU A 140 7.29 5.85 0.35
N GLN A 141 8.25 5.05 0.81
CA GLN A 141 8.51 4.85 2.25
C GLN A 141 8.84 6.17 2.95
N GLU A 142 9.64 7.03 2.34
CA GLU A 142 9.95 8.35 2.91
C GLU A 142 8.68 9.21 3.04
N THR A 143 7.81 9.20 2.04
CA THR A 143 6.53 9.93 2.04
C THR A 143 5.59 9.39 3.11
N GLU A 144 5.48 8.07 3.22
CA GLU A 144 4.69 7.39 4.25
C GLU A 144 5.19 7.78 5.65
N ASN A 145 6.50 7.66 5.90
CA ASN A 145 7.10 7.99 7.19
C ASN A 145 6.88 9.46 7.58
N LYS A 146 7.04 10.39 6.64
CA LYS A 146 6.77 11.82 6.89
C LYS A 146 5.30 12.07 7.22
N THR A 147 4.39 11.42 6.49
CA THR A 147 2.95 11.55 6.71
C THR A 147 2.57 11.05 8.09
N TRP A 148 3.05 9.87 8.48
CA TRP A 148 2.77 9.29 9.78
C TRP A 148 3.35 10.09 10.95
N ASN A 149 4.57 10.60 10.79
CA ASN A 149 5.18 11.43 11.82
C ASN A 149 4.36 12.71 12.06
N ASP A 150 3.91 13.36 10.99
CA ASP A 150 3.08 14.57 11.09
C ASP A 150 1.68 14.26 11.67
N LEU A 151 1.05 13.17 11.24
CA LEU A 151 -0.24 12.70 11.77
C LEU A 151 -0.16 12.37 13.28
N TYR A 152 0.88 11.63 13.69
CA TYR A 152 1.10 11.26 15.09
C TYR A 152 1.24 12.50 15.97
N HIS A 153 2.15 13.41 15.63
CA HIS A 153 2.35 14.63 16.39
C HIS A 153 1.14 15.57 16.37
N PHE A 154 0.36 15.57 15.29
CA PHE A 154 -0.86 16.38 15.23
C PHE A 154 -1.89 15.92 16.28
N PHE A 155 -2.07 14.61 16.44
CA PHE A 155 -3.07 14.01 17.32
C PHE A 155 -2.56 13.67 18.73
N GLU A 156 -1.25 13.80 18.97
CA GLU A 156 -0.61 13.56 20.25
C GLU A 156 -1.32 14.34 21.38
N GLY A 157 -1.81 13.60 22.38
CA GLY A 157 -2.52 14.17 23.54
C GLY A 157 -3.92 14.72 23.25
N LYS A 158 -4.48 14.54 22.04
CA LYS A 158 -5.79 15.09 21.65
C LYS A 158 -6.85 14.04 21.37
N ARG A 159 -6.56 12.74 21.45
CA ARG A 159 -7.50 11.68 21.08
C ARG A 159 -8.03 10.94 22.29
N LEU A 160 -9.34 10.75 22.30
CA LEU A 160 -10.04 9.82 23.17
C LEU A 160 -10.14 8.46 22.46
N SER A 161 -10.11 7.36 23.23
CA SER A 161 -10.54 6.05 22.74
C SER A 161 -12.06 6.01 22.50
N ALA A 162 -12.56 4.94 21.87
CA ALA A 162 -13.99 4.73 21.67
C ALA A 162 -14.79 4.80 22.98
N LEU A 163 -14.34 4.12 24.04
CA LEU A 163 -15.01 4.14 25.34
C LEU A 163 -14.95 5.52 26.01
N GLU A 164 -13.80 6.19 25.99
CA GLU A 164 -13.65 7.55 26.52
C GLU A 164 -14.50 8.55 25.75
N THR A 165 -14.69 8.35 24.44
CA THR A 165 -15.58 9.16 23.60
C THR A 165 -17.02 9.11 24.12
N VAL A 166 -17.55 7.92 24.40
CA VAL A 166 -18.92 7.77 24.94
C VAL A 166 -19.04 8.39 26.33
N LYS A 167 -18.05 8.17 27.21
CA LYS A 167 -18.02 8.77 28.55
C LYS A 167 -17.98 10.30 28.47
N TRP A 168 -17.16 10.85 27.58
CA TRP A 168 -17.05 12.29 27.34
C TRP A 168 -18.37 12.94 26.92
N ILE A 169 -19.08 12.32 25.97
CA ILE A 169 -20.40 12.79 25.49
C ILE A 169 -21.37 12.91 26.68
N LYS A 170 -21.41 11.89 27.53
CA LYS A 170 -22.29 11.86 28.70
C LYS A 170 -21.91 12.90 29.75
N GLU A 171 -20.63 13.01 30.08
CA GLU A 171 -20.11 13.92 31.10
C GLU A 171 -20.26 15.40 30.69
N ASN A 172 -20.02 15.70 29.42
CA ASN A 172 -20.06 17.07 28.89
C ASN A 172 -21.42 17.45 28.30
N ASN A 173 -22.36 16.51 28.19
CA ASN A 173 -23.67 16.70 27.57
C ASN A 173 -23.56 17.40 26.20
N CYS A 174 -22.70 16.85 25.33
CA CYS A 174 -22.42 17.40 24.00
C CYS A 174 -22.93 16.48 22.89
N SER A 175 -23.06 17.04 21.69
CA SER A 175 -23.40 16.28 20.48
C SER A 175 -22.18 15.53 19.93
N LEU A 176 -22.40 14.65 18.95
CA LEU A 176 -21.35 13.85 18.33
C LEU A 176 -21.46 13.91 16.80
N SER A 177 -20.37 14.27 16.13
CA SER A 177 -20.26 14.19 14.67
C SER A 177 -19.03 13.38 14.30
N ARG A 178 -19.19 12.34 13.48
CA ARG A 178 -18.09 11.43 13.11
C ARG A 178 -17.61 11.70 11.69
N PHE A 179 -16.30 11.55 11.49
CA PHE A 179 -15.66 11.66 10.17
C PHE A 179 -15.01 10.34 9.83
N GLY A 180 -15.64 9.53 8.97
CA GLY A 180 -15.03 8.36 8.36
C GLY A 180 -14.17 8.72 7.14
N ASP A 181 -13.82 7.71 6.37
CA ASP A 181 -13.14 7.84 5.09
C ASP A 181 -13.97 8.67 4.12
N GLY A 182 -15.28 8.41 4.06
CA GLY A 182 -16.19 9.14 3.19
C GLY A 182 -16.28 10.65 3.49
N GLU A 183 -16.38 11.04 4.76
CA GLU A 183 -16.41 12.45 5.14
C GLU A 183 -15.06 13.14 4.85
N ILE A 184 -13.93 12.46 5.06
CA ILE A 184 -12.61 13.00 4.73
C ILE A 184 -12.46 13.18 3.21
N MET A 185 -12.91 12.22 2.40
CA MET A 185 -12.93 12.35 0.94
C MET A 185 -13.75 13.57 0.50
N LEU A 186 -14.98 13.70 1.00
CA LEU A 186 -15.88 14.82 0.69
C LEU A 186 -15.36 16.18 1.15
N LEU A 187 -14.71 16.23 2.32
CA LEU A 187 -14.04 17.43 2.83
C LEU A 187 -12.86 17.85 1.92
N THR A 188 -12.25 16.90 1.21
CA THR A 188 -11.20 17.14 0.21
C THR A 188 -11.70 17.27 -1.23
N GLU A 189 -13.02 17.40 -1.41
CA GLU A 189 -13.74 17.56 -2.70
C GLU A 189 -13.83 16.29 -3.57
N ASP A 190 -13.49 15.12 -3.01
CA ASP A 190 -13.67 13.83 -3.67
C ASP A 190 -15.08 13.28 -3.35
N GLY A 191 -15.84 12.85 -4.36
CA GLY A 191 -17.15 12.22 -4.16
C GLY A 191 -17.04 10.78 -3.66
N ILE A 192 -18.13 10.23 -3.10
CA ILE A 192 -18.22 8.81 -2.70
C ILE A 192 -19.44 8.13 -3.34
N TYR A 193 -19.49 6.80 -3.27
CA TYR A 193 -20.50 5.99 -3.97
C TYR A 193 -21.95 6.41 -3.68
N PHE A 194 -22.26 6.76 -2.43
CA PHE A 194 -23.62 7.09 -1.97
C PHE A 194 -23.85 8.58 -1.70
N GLN A 195 -22.85 9.43 -1.93
CA GLN A 195 -22.96 10.89 -1.79
C GLN A 195 -22.00 11.59 -2.76
N LYS A 196 -22.57 12.35 -3.70
CA LYS A 196 -21.77 13.17 -4.63
C LYS A 196 -21.05 14.29 -3.88
N ALA A 197 -19.89 14.68 -4.41
CA ALA A 197 -19.22 15.90 -3.96
C ALA A 197 -20.12 17.11 -4.26
N ASP A 198 -20.35 17.92 -3.23
CA ASP A 198 -21.11 19.17 -3.29
C ASP A 198 -20.35 20.24 -2.52
N LYS A 199 -20.29 21.46 -3.06
CA LYS A 199 -19.49 22.54 -2.46
C LYS A 199 -20.05 22.99 -1.11
N LYS A 200 -21.37 22.97 -0.93
CA LYS A 200 -22.01 23.30 0.36
C LYS A 200 -21.65 22.22 1.38
N LEU A 201 -21.75 20.93 1.02
CA LEU A 201 -21.36 19.81 1.87
C LEU A 201 -19.89 19.90 2.30
N THR A 202 -18.98 20.10 1.34
CA THR A 202 -17.55 20.28 1.64
C THR A 202 -17.32 21.43 2.63
N TYR A 203 -17.96 22.58 2.41
CA TYR A 203 -17.85 23.73 3.32
C TYR A 203 -18.38 23.41 4.72
N GLU A 204 -19.55 22.77 4.81
CA GLU A 204 -20.14 22.41 6.11
C GLU A 204 -19.24 21.40 6.86
N LEU A 205 -18.70 20.38 6.19
CA LEU A 205 -17.76 19.44 6.79
C LEU A 205 -16.48 20.13 7.31
N ARG A 206 -15.89 21.04 6.52
CA ARG A 206 -14.71 21.84 6.95
C ARG A 206 -15.05 22.75 8.14
N ASN A 207 -16.26 23.30 8.17
CA ASN A 207 -16.71 24.14 9.28
C ASN A 207 -16.89 23.33 10.57
N ILE A 208 -17.45 22.12 10.49
CA ILE A 208 -17.59 21.21 11.64
C ILE A 208 -16.22 20.83 12.20
N CYS A 209 -15.25 20.56 11.34
CA CYS A 209 -13.88 20.20 11.75
C CYS A 209 -13.07 21.33 12.39
N SER A 210 -13.46 22.59 12.23
CA SER A 210 -12.70 23.76 12.69
C SER A 210 -13.42 24.64 13.70
N THR A 211 -14.74 24.52 13.82
CA THR A 211 -15.55 25.34 14.74
C THR A 211 -15.69 24.65 16.10
N LYS A 212 -15.51 25.42 17.18
CA LYS A 212 -15.74 24.96 18.55
C LYS A 212 -17.21 25.09 18.91
N ASN A 213 -18.01 24.11 18.51
CA ASN A 213 -19.42 23.98 18.92
C ASN A 213 -19.54 22.99 20.09
N ASN A 214 -20.74 22.87 20.69
CA ASN A 214 -21.04 21.82 21.68
C ASN A 214 -21.17 20.44 21.00
N THR A 215 -20.18 20.05 20.21
CA THR A 215 -20.12 18.82 19.42
C THR A 215 -18.71 18.26 19.51
N LEU A 216 -18.58 17.03 19.99
CA LEU A 216 -17.34 16.27 19.90
C LEU A 216 -17.17 15.76 18.47
N VAL A 217 -16.10 16.19 17.80
CA VAL A 217 -15.74 15.69 16.47
C VAL A 217 -14.93 14.41 16.62
N CYS A 218 -15.37 13.33 15.98
CA CYS A 218 -14.64 12.06 15.97
C CYS A 218 -13.85 11.88 14.67
N MET A 219 -12.62 11.39 14.81
CA MET A 219 -11.73 11.12 13.68
C MET A 219 -11.29 9.65 13.68
N PRO A 220 -11.02 9.05 12.51
CA PRO A 220 -10.57 7.68 12.42
C PRO A 220 -9.29 7.48 13.21
N HIS A 221 -9.17 6.33 13.87
CA HIS A 221 -7.97 5.97 14.60
C HIS A 221 -6.78 5.94 13.62
N CYS A 222 -5.64 6.45 14.07
CA CYS A 222 -4.36 6.35 13.37
C CYS A 222 -3.76 4.95 13.62
N VAL A 223 -4.39 3.88 13.13
CA VAL A 223 -3.83 2.53 13.27
C VAL A 223 -2.62 2.42 12.34
N VAL A 224 -1.46 2.11 12.91
CA VAL A 224 -0.16 2.05 12.22
C VAL A 224 -0.03 0.80 11.33
N GLU A 225 -0.93 -0.17 11.47
CA GLU A 225 -0.90 -1.40 10.68
C GLU A 225 -1.10 -1.10 9.18
N ARG A 226 -0.42 -1.87 8.32
CA ARG A 226 -0.51 -1.81 6.85
C ARG A 226 -1.88 -2.29 6.36
N GLY A 227 -2.91 -1.49 6.61
CA GLY A 227 -4.29 -1.72 6.21
C GLY A 227 -4.88 -0.54 5.44
N PHE A 228 -6.19 -0.57 5.23
CA PHE A 228 -6.93 0.48 4.52
C PHE A 228 -6.58 1.90 5.02
N TRP A 229 -6.63 2.12 6.34
CA TRP A 229 -6.35 3.42 6.95
C TRP A 229 -4.93 3.92 6.72
N HIS A 230 -3.96 3.01 6.51
CA HIS A 230 -2.59 3.40 6.22
C HIS A 230 -2.48 4.08 4.86
N THR A 231 -2.93 3.39 3.81
CA THR A 231 -2.96 3.97 2.46
C THR A 231 -3.85 5.21 2.40
N PHE A 232 -4.98 5.18 3.11
CA PHE A 232 -5.91 6.29 3.17
C PHE A 232 -5.26 7.56 3.75
N TRP A 233 -4.62 7.48 4.92
CA TRP A 233 -3.99 8.67 5.52
C TRP A 233 -2.80 9.18 4.70
N VAL A 234 -2.00 8.30 4.10
CA VAL A 234 -0.91 8.70 3.19
C VAL A 234 -1.44 9.53 2.03
N GLN A 235 -2.60 9.18 1.49
CA GLN A 235 -3.23 9.90 0.39
C GLN A 235 -3.94 11.20 0.84
N TYR A 236 -4.63 11.18 1.98
CA TYR A 236 -5.59 12.23 2.34
C TYR A 236 -5.11 13.18 3.45
N TRP A 237 -4.06 12.85 4.21
CA TRP A 237 -3.65 13.65 5.36
C TRP A 237 -3.27 15.09 5.00
N PHE A 238 -2.35 15.27 4.05
CA PHE A 238 -1.92 16.61 3.64
C PHE A 238 -3.01 17.42 2.92
N ARG A 239 -4.02 16.76 2.36
CA ARG A 239 -5.20 17.42 1.77
C ARG A 239 -6.21 17.86 2.84
N SER A 240 -6.26 17.19 3.99
CA SER A 240 -7.30 17.37 5.00
C SER A 240 -6.85 18.13 6.24
N LYS A 241 -5.57 18.01 6.65
CA LYS A 241 -5.07 18.50 7.95
C LYS A 241 -5.30 19.99 8.20
N PHE A 242 -5.34 20.82 7.15
CA PHE A 242 -5.56 22.26 7.27
C PHE A 242 -7.00 22.63 7.67
N PHE A 243 -7.94 21.70 7.53
CA PHE A 243 -9.35 21.90 7.88
C PHE A 243 -9.70 21.31 9.25
N ILE A 244 -8.81 20.49 9.82
CA ILE A 244 -9.02 19.75 11.04
C ILE A 244 -8.37 20.53 12.18
N ASN A 245 -9.17 21.08 13.09
CA ASN A 245 -8.65 21.88 14.21
C ASN A 245 -9.61 21.88 15.41
N GLN A 246 -9.48 20.87 16.26
CA GLN A 246 -10.21 20.72 17.51
C GLN A 246 -9.21 20.48 18.65
N PRO A 247 -9.53 20.91 19.89
CA PRO A 247 -8.67 20.67 21.04
C PRO A 247 -8.63 19.19 21.44
N VAL A 248 -9.74 18.47 21.22
CA VAL A 248 -9.91 17.05 21.53
C VAL A 248 -10.75 16.42 20.42
N TYR A 249 -10.43 15.18 20.07
CA TYR A 249 -11.13 14.35 19.10
C TYR A 249 -11.62 13.07 19.75
N GLY A 250 -12.86 12.69 19.44
CA GLY A 250 -13.35 11.35 19.71
C GLY A 250 -12.84 10.34 18.67
N ASP A 251 -13.12 9.07 18.93
CA ASP A 251 -12.79 7.96 18.02
C ASP A 251 -14.02 7.58 17.19
N THR A 252 -13.86 7.41 15.87
CA THR A 252 -14.97 6.90 15.05
C THR A 252 -15.26 5.43 15.30
N PHE A 253 -14.35 4.68 15.91
CA PHE A 253 -14.57 3.30 16.34
C PHE A 253 -15.66 3.16 17.40
N VAL A 254 -16.11 4.28 17.98
CA VAL A 254 -17.28 4.35 18.87
C VAL A 254 -18.53 3.68 18.29
N SER A 255 -18.65 3.60 16.97
CA SER A 255 -19.78 2.96 16.28
C SER A 255 -19.35 1.90 15.25
N ARG A 256 -18.22 1.23 15.49
CA ARG A 256 -17.60 0.27 14.56
C ARG A 256 -17.21 -1.03 15.27
N PRO A 257 -17.07 -2.16 14.55
CA PRO A 257 -16.74 -3.44 15.19
C PRO A 257 -15.48 -3.36 16.05
N GLU A 258 -14.47 -2.61 15.62
CA GLU A 258 -13.21 -2.40 16.32
C GLU A 258 -13.40 -1.91 17.76
N GLY A 259 -14.32 -0.97 18.00
CA GLY A 259 -14.62 -0.48 19.34
C GLY A 259 -15.23 -1.57 20.22
N PHE A 260 -16.12 -2.39 19.67
CA PHE A 260 -16.74 -3.51 20.39
C PHE A 260 -15.76 -4.66 20.64
N TYR A 261 -14.86 -4.97 19.70
CA TYR A 261 -13.77 -5.92 19.94
C TYR A 261 -12.84 -5.45 21.06
N GLN A 262 -12.54 -4.15 21.13
CA GLN A 262 -11.63 -3.59 22.10
C GLN A 262 -12.24 -3.48 23.51
N PHE A 263 -13.49 -3.06 23.62
CA PHE A 263 -14.09 -2.68 24.91
C PHE A 263 -15.29 -3.54 25.33
N GLY A 264 -15.77 -4.44 24.46
CA GLY A 264 -16.83 -5.39 24.77
C GLY A 264 -18.08 -4.74 25.37
N ASP A 265 -18.60 -5.35 26.43
CA ASP A 265 -19.82 -4.92 27.12
C ASP A 265 -19.67 -3.54 27.78
N GLU A 266 -18.45 -3.08 28.08
CA GLU A 266 -18.27 -1.75 28.69
C GLU A 266 -18.71 -0.64 27.73
N LEU A 267 -18.36 -0.76 26.44
CA LEU A 267 -18.80 0.19 25.42
C LEU A 267 -20.31 0.09 25.18
N VAL A 268 -20.87 -1.13 25.18
CA VAL A 268 -22.32 -1.36 25.06
C VAL A 268 -23.08 -0.65 26.18
N ASN A 269 -22.67 -0.89 27.43
CA ASN A 269 -23.30 -0.30 28.60
C ASN A 269 -23.13 1.22 28.64
N ALA A 270 -21.95 1.74 28.27
CA ALA A 270 -21.71 3.17 28.18
C ALA A 270 -22.69 3.84 27.20
N TRP A 271 -22.87 3.26 26.01
CA TRP A 271 -23.82 3.73 25.01
C TRP A 271 -25.26 3.69 25.52
N MET A 272 -25.71 2.53 26.01
CA MET A 272 -27.08 2.37 26.52
C MET A 272 -27.42 3.36 27.64
N SER A 273 -26.42 3.73 28.45
CA SER A 273 -26.60 4.69 29.54
C SER A 273 -26.83 6.14 29.09
N ILE A 274 -26.57 6.48 27.81
CA ILE A 274 -26.80 7.82 27.27
C ILE A 274 -28.29 8.07 27.05
N TRP A 275 -29.04 7.08 26.57
CA TRP A 275 -30.46 7.20 26.22
C TRP A 275 -31.41 6.45 27.16
N GLU A 276 -30.88 5.87 28.24
CA GLU A 276 -31.69 5.21 29.26
C GLU A 276 -32.82 6.12 29.76
N ASN A 277 -34.06 5.63 29.65
CA ASN A 277 -35.28 6.32 30.07
C ASN A 277 -35.52 7.70 29.41
N LYS A 278 -34.89 7.98 28.27
CA LYS A 278 -35.05 9.24 27.51
C LYS A 278 -36.04 9.10 26.36
N ASN A 279 -36.58 10.23 25.93
CA ASN A 279 -37.34 10.37 24.70
C ASN A 279 -36.35 10.60 23.54
N VAL A 280 -36.32 9.66 22.59
CA VAL A 280 -35.33 9.64 21.51
C VAL A 280 -36.01 9.74 20.15
N CYS A 281 -35.45 10.55 19.27
CA CYS A 281 -35.78 10.54 17.85
C CYS A 281 -34.62 9.94 17.05
N ILE A 282 -34.88 8.83 16.37
CA ILE A 282 -33.92 8.17 15.48
C ILE A 282 -34.09 8.74 14.07
N VAL A 283 -33.01 9.19 13.46
CA VAL A 283 -32.98 9.67 12.08
C VAL A 283 -32.14 8.72 11.25
N THR A 284 -32.75 8.01 10.30
CA THR A 284 -32.03 7.02 9.48
C THR A 284 -32.61 6.87 8.08
N GLY A 285 -31.86 6.32 7.13
CA GLY A 285 -32.37 6.02 5.79
C GLY A 285 -33.47 4.94 5.80
N GLU A 286 -34.46 5.02 4.91
CA GLU A 286 -35.53 4.00 4.78
C GLU A 286 -35.01 2.56 4.59
N LYS A 287 -33.83 2.41 3.98
CA LYS A 287 -33.13 1.13 3.80
C LYS A 287 -31.75 1.14 4.46
N SER A 288 -31.61 1.96 5.50
CA SER A 288 -30.42 1.96 6.33
C SER A 288 -30.26 0.61 7.01
N ARG A 289 -29.02 0.33 7.42
CA ARG A 289 -28.68 -0.89 8.14
C ARG A 289 -28.89 -0.76 9.65
N LEU A 290 -29.08 0.46 10.15
CA LEU A 290 -29.45 0.69 11.55
C LEU A 290 -30.79 0.01 11.81
N ASP A 291 -30.84 -0.83 12.84
CA ASP A 291 -32.08 -1.47 13.31
C ASP A 291 -32.65 -0.66 14.49
N PRO A 292 -33.78 0.07 14.31
CA PRO A 292 -34.39 0.86 15.38
C PRO A 292 -34.97 0.00 16.52
N GLU A 293 -35.20 -1.30 16.30
CA GLU A 293 -35.71 -2.26 17.29
C GLU A 293 -34.60 -3.08 17.95
N HIS A 294 -33.34 -2.75 17.69
CA HIS A 294 -32.18 -3.47 18.22
C HIS A 294 -32.11 -3.41 19.76
N LEU A 295 -31.57 -4.46 20.39
CA LEU A 295 -31.45 -4.59 21.85
C LEU A 295 -30.72 -3.40 22.52
N MET A 296 -29.72 -2.83 21.86
CA MET A 296 -29.00 -1.63 22.36
C MET A 296 -29.90 -0.40 22.54
N LEU A 297 -31.08 -0.38 21.91
CA LEU A 297 -32.04 0.71 21.97
C LEU A 297 -33.26 0.37 22.84
N SER A 298 -33.25 -0.79 23.51
CA SER A 298 -34.39 -1.33 24.26
C SER A 298 -34.75 -0.56 25.55
N ASN A 299 -33.80 0.22 26.10
CA ASN A 299 -33.98 1.01 27.32
C ASN A 299 -34.40 2.46 27.06
N ILE A 300 -34.76 2.79 25.81
CA ILE A 300 -35.36 4.08 25.43
C ILE A 300 -36.80 4.14 25.97
N LYS A 301 -37.21 5.28 26.53
CA LYS A 301 -38.57 5.46 27.08
C LYS A 301 -39.60 5.64 25.98
N ASN A 302 -39.38 6.62 25.11
CA ASN A 302 -40.23 6.92 23.96
C ASN A 302 -39.35 7.02 22.72
N LYS A 303 -39.76 6.36 21.65
CA LYS A 303 -38.99 6.28 20.40
C LYS A 303 -39.81 6.82 19.25
N GLU A 304 -39.26 7.83 18.57
CA GLU A 304 -39.76 8.32 17.29
C GLU A 304 -38.74 8.05 16.19
N ILE A 305 -39.20 7.91 14.95
CA ILE A 305 -38.33 7.65 13.80
C ILE A 305 -38.64 8.66 12.69
N ILE A 306 -37.61 9.28 12.14
CA ILE A 306 -37.66 10.09 10.92
C ILE A 306 -36.81 9.40 9.87
N TYR A 307 -37.43 9.08 8.74
CA TYR A 307 -36.72 8.49 7.62
C TYR A 307 -36.16 9.55 6.67
N SER A 308 -34.91 9.38 6.23
CA SER A 308 -34.27 10.14 5.16
C SER A 308 -34.15 9.30 3.88
N GLY A 309 -33.77 9.92 2.76
CA GLY A 309 -33.30 9.18 1.60
C GLY A 309 -32.09 8.30 1.92
N ASN A 310 -31.85 7.28 1.08
CA ASN A 310 -30.75 6.31 1.26
C ASN A 310 -29.44 6.70 0.54
N THR A 311 -29.53 7.55 -0.49
CA THR A 311 -28.41 8.05 -1.28
C THR A 311 -28.58 9.55 -1.51
N ASN A 312 -27.49 10.30 -1.51
CA ASN A 312 -27.50 11.76 -1.56
C ASN A 312 -28.42 12.38 -0.50
N SER A 313 -28.49 11.79 0.69
CA SER A 313 -29.36 12.27 1.78
C SER A 313 -29.04 13.70 2.21
N TYR A 314 -27.87 14.22 1.84
CA TYR A 314 -27.52 15.62 2.02
C TYR A 314 -28.35 16.57 1.15
N ASP A 315 -28.88 16.13 0.01
CA ASP A 315 -29.73 16.97 -0.86
C ASP A 315 -30.99 17.44 -0.10
N ASP A 316 -31.46 16.65 0.87
CA ASP A 316 -32.61 16.95 1.72
C ASP A 316 -32.23 17.51 3.10
N ILE A 317 -30.97 17.89 3.33
CA ILE A 317 -30.46 18.19 4.69
C ILE A 317 -31.22 19.31 5.39
N ASP A 318 -31.63 20.35 4.67
CA ASP A 318 -32.33 21.50 5.27
C ASP A 318 -33.76 21.10 5.68
N SER A 319 -34.50 20.39 4.83
CA SER A 319 -35.83 19.85 5.18
C SER A 319 -35.75 18.83 6.32
N LEU A 320 -34.73 17.97 6.32
CA LEU A 320 -34.51 17.01 7.40
C LEU A 320 -34.22 17.71 8.73
N THR A 321 -33.44 18.79 8.70
CA THR A 321 -33.16 19.63 9.87
C THR A 321 -34.46 20.23 10.41
N GLU A 322 -35.28 20.84 9.55
CA GLU A 322 -36.57 21.42 9.95
C GLU A 322 -37.49 20.38 10.62
N LYS A 323 -37.68 19.22 9.99
CA LYS A 323 -38.48 18.11 10.56
C LYS A 323 -38.00 17.68 11.94
N CYS A 324 -36.68 17.66 12.18
CA CYS A 324 -36.12 17.34 13.48
C CYS A 324 -36.40 18.46 14.50
N LEU A 325 -36.29 19.74 14.09
CA LEU A 325 -36.52 20.88 14.98
C LEU A 325 -37.98 21.03 15.40
N GLU A 326 -38.93 20.61 14.56
CA GLU A 326 -40.37 20.57 14.86
C GLU A 326 -40.74 19.55 15.96
N LYS A 327 -39.90 18.53 16.21
CA LYS A 327 -40.15 17.54 17.25
C LYS A 327 -40.12 18.16 18.64
N LYS A 328 -41.17 17.87 19.41
CA LYS A 328 -41.31 18.29 20.81
C LYS A 328 -40.96 17.13 21.72
N ASP A 329 -40.51 17.46 22.94
CA ASP A 329 -40.24 16.48 23.99
C ASP A 329 -39.19 15.40 23.61
N ILE A 330 -38.26 15.72 22.71
CA ILE A 330 -37.10 14.88 22.38
C ILE A 330 -35.88 15.33 23.18
N ASP A 331 -35.31 14.40 23.95
CA ASP A 331 -34.09 14.63 24.73
C ASP A 331 -32.84 14.50 23.85
N ILE A 332 -32.82 13.49 22.95
CA ILE A 332 -31.66 13.14 22.12
C ILE A 332 -32.11 12.69 20.73
N PHE A 333 -31.38 13.15 19.71
CA PHE A 333 -31.44 12.62 18.35
C PHE A 333 -30.32 11.60 18.13
N LEU A 334 -30.65 10.40 17.63
CA LEU A 334 -29.68 9.39 17.22
C LEU A 334 -29.70 9.28 15.69
N ILE A 335 -28.56 9.48 15.04
CA ILE A 335 -28.52 9.68 13.59
C ILE A 335 -27.64 8.62 12.92
N ALA A 336 -28.16 8.00 11.86
CA ALA A 336 -27.42 7.08 10.99
C ALA A 336 -27.78 7.37 9.52
N SER A 337 -27.09 8.32 8.91
CA SER A 337 -27.36 8.80 7.54
C SER A 337 -26.07 9.27 6.82
N GLY A 338 -24.96 8.54 6.99
CA GLY A 338 -23.67 8.84 6.34
C GLY A 338 -23.22 10.31 6.54
N PRO A 339 -22.69 10.97 5.49
CA PRO A 339 -22.26 12.37 5.55
C PRO A 339 -23.38 13.34 5.96
N ALA A 340 -24.62 13.05 5.57
CA ALA A 340 -25.77 13.84 6.01
C ALA A 340 -25.98 13.73 7.53
N GLY A 341 -25.65 12.59 8.13
CA GLY A 341 -25.66 12.40 9.57
C GLY A 341 -24.61 13.24 10.31
N THR A 342 -23.39 13.31 9.78
CA THR A 342 -22.33 14.18 10.31
C THR A 342 -22.76 15.64 10.29
N VAL A 343 -23.38 16.09 9.19
CA VAL A 343 -23.89 17.46 9.09
C VAL A 343 -25.09 17.70 9.99
N LEU A 344 -26.08 16.79 9.99
CA LEU A 344 -27.32 16.96 10.74
C LEU A 344 -27.05 17.03 12.24
N SER A 345 -26.15 16.18 12.75
CA SER A 345 -25.74 16.23 14.16
C SER A 345 -25.18 17.59 14.54
N ALA A 346 -24.34 18.19 13.69
CA ALA A 346 -23.80 19.52 13.93
C ALA A 346 -24.85 20.65 13.80
N LYS A 347 -25.76 20.58 12.80
CA LYS A 347 -26.85 21.56 12.64
C LYS A 347 -27.80 21.55 13.84
N LEU A 348 -28.16 20.37 14.33
CA LEU A 348 -29.02 20.22 15.52
C LEU A 348 -28.31 20.70 16.78
N ALA A 349 -27.02 20.41 16.95
CA ALA A 349 -26.21 20.95 18.03
C ALA A 349 -26.18 22.50 18.03
N GLY A 350 -26.01 23.11 16.85
CA GLY A 350 -26.08 24.57 16.67
C GLY A 350 -27.46 25.17 17.00
N ASN A 351 -28.51 24.35 17.05
CA ASN A 351 -29.86 24.71 17.47
C ASN A 351 -30.18 24.23 18.90
N ASN A 352 -29.16 24.00 19.74
CA ASN A 352 -29.30 23.57 21.13
C ASN A 352 -30.03 22.24 21.33
N ARG A 353 -29.97 21.34 20.35
CA ARG A 353 -30.45 19.95 20.48
C ARG A 353 -29.24 19.02 20.64
N ILE A 354 -29.37 18.00 21.49
CA ILE A 354 -28.36 16.93 21.58
C ILE A 354 -28.57 15.95 20.43
N ALA A 355 -27.55 15.78 19.60
CA ALA A 355 -27.62 14.93 18.42
C ALA A 355 -26.34 14.11 18.29
N LEU A 356 -26.49 12.79 18.20
CA LEU A 356 -25.39 11.84 18.16
C LEU A 356 -25.42 11.10 16.82
N ASP A 357 -24.42 11.34 16.00
CA ASP A 357 -24.17 10.51 14.82
C ASP A 357 -23.64 9.15 15.27
N ILE A 358 -24.51 8.14 15.25
CA ILE A 358 -24.23 6.76 15.69
C ILE A 358 -23.94 5.81 14.52
N GLY A 359 -24.07 6.24 13.27
CA GLY A 359 -23.67 5.46 12.09
C GLY A 359 -24.12 3.99 12.12
N HIS A 360 -23.15 3.07 12.01
CA HIS A 360 -23.39 1.62 11.97
C HIS A 360 -23.40 0.94 13.35
N LEU A 361 -23.80 1.64 14.41
CA LEU A 361 -23.69 1.13 15.79
C LEU A 361 -24.29 -0.28 15.97
N THR A 362 -25.56 -0.48 15.57
CA THR A 362 -26.27 -1.77 15.76
C THR A 362 -25.68 -2.88 14.90
N ASN A 363 -25.32 -2.60 13.65
CA ASN A 363 -24.67 -3.59 12.78
C ASN A 363 -23.29 -3.98 13.30
N SER A 364 -22.56 -3.01 13.84
CA SER A 364 -21.22 -3.24 14.38
C SER A 364 -21.27 -4.09 15.65
N TYR A 365 -22.30 -3.91 16.48
CA TYR A 365 -22.60 -4.83 17.56
C TYR A 365 -22.86 -6.25 17.02
N ASP A 366 -23.76 -6.39 16.04
CA ASP A 366 -24.11 -7.69 15.46
C ASP A 366 -22.92 -8.43 14.85
N VAL A 367 -21.96 -7.73 14.26
CA VAL A 367 -20.71 -8.33 13.76
C VAL A 367 -19.97 -9.03 14.90
N VAL A 368 -19.79 -8.34 16.03
CA VAL A 368 -18.99 -8.86 17.15
C VAL A 368 -19.72 -9.92 17.95
N TYR A 369 -21.01 -9.72 18.23
CA TYR A 369 -21.78 -10.57 19.15
C TYR A 369 -22.62 -11.65 18.45
N ALA A 370 -22.97 -11.46 17.18
CA ALA A 370 -23.79 -12.39 16.42
C ALA A 370 -23.09 -12.96 15.18
N GLY A 371 -21.83 -12.57 14.91
CA GLY A 371 -21.05 -13.07 13.79
C GLY A 371 -21.62 -12.70 12.42
N LYS A 372 -22.35 -11.59 12.30
CA LYS A 372 -22.85 -11.09 11.01
C LYS A 372 -21.71 -10.48 10.19
N ASP A 373 -21.93 -10.35 8.89
CA ASP A 373 -20.97 -9.72 7.97
C ASP A 373 -20.73 -8.24 8.31
N ASN A 374 -19.53 -7.75 8.00
CA ASN A 374 -19.23 -6.33 8.18
C ASN A 374 -20.17 -5.46 7.34
N PRO A 375 -20.58 -4.27 7.82
CA PRO A 375 -21.42 -3.37 7.05
C PRO A 375 -20.88 -3.16 5.62
N GLU A 376 -19.59 -2.91 5.46
CA GLU A 376 -18.95 -2.64 4.17
C GLU A 376 -19.06 -3.80 3.15
N GLN A 377 -19.32 -5.02 3.61
CA GLN A 377 -19.43 -6.22 2.78
C GLN A 377 -20.87 -6.48 2.32
N LEU A 378 -21.85 -5.86 2.97
CA LEU A 378 -23.25 -6.01 2.59
C LEU A 378 -23.54 -5.18 1.33
N PRO A 379 -24.48 -5.63 0.45
CA PRO A 379 -24.92 -4.83 -0.68
C PRO A 379 -25.54 -3.50 -0.20
N PHE A 380 -25.43 -2.45 -1.01
CA PHE A 380 -26.18 -1.22 -0.80
C PHE A 380 -27.65 -1.46 -1.14
N CYS A 381 -28.57 -1.08 -0.24
CA CYS A 381 -30.00 -1.39 -0.34
C CYS A 381 -30.82 -0.31 -1.06
#